data_AF-A0A921BMC3-F1
#
_entry.id   AF-A0A921BMC3-F1
#
_cell.length_a   1.000
_cell.length_b   1.000
_cell.length_c   1.000
_cell.angle_alpha   90.00
_cell.angle_beta   90.00
_cell.angle_gamma   90.00
#
_symmetry.space_group_name_H-M   'P 1'
#
loop_
_entity.id
_entity.type
_entity.pdbx_description
1 polymer ?
#
loop_
_entity_poly.entity_id
_entity_poly.type
_entity_poly.pdbx_seq_one_letter_code
_entity_poly.pdbx_strand_id
1 'polypeptide(L)' 'MGHVAPEAVDGGPIALVEEGDRILIDVGTHTIDLQVDEVTLADRRANLKPFEPRYRSGFLAKYAALAQGAEKGAVTQA' A
#
# COMPACT_ATOMS: atom_id res chain seq x y z
N MET A 1 -8.27 -11.50 -3.14
CA MET A 1 -8.07 -10.04 -3.24
C MET A 1 -6.62 -9.79 -3.58
N GLY A 2 -6.33 -8.94 -4.57
CA GLY A 2 -4.97 -8.58 -5.01
C GLY A 2 -5.00 -7.21 -5.69
N HIS A 3 -3.85 -6.64 -6.03
CA HIS A 3 -3.73 -5.28 -6.60
C HIS A 3 -4.35 -4.18 -5.71
N VAL A 4 -4.26 -4.35 -4.39
CA VAL A 4 -4.68 -3.30 -3.44
C VAL A 4 -3.80 -2.08 -3.66
N ALA A 5 -4.43 -0.94 -3.93
CA ALA A 5 -3.78 0.31 -4.24
C ALA A 5 -4.38 1.47 -3.41
N PRO A 6 -3.59 2.46 -2.97
CA PRO A 6 -2.13 2.53 -3.09
C PRO A 6 -1.43 1.40 -2.32
N GLU A 7 -0.29 0.94 -2.82
CA GLU A 7 0.45 -0.15 -2.19
C GLU A 7 1.16 0.30 -0.90
N ALA A 8 1.70 -0.67 -0.15
CA ALA A 8 2.33 -0.36 1.13
C ALA A 8 3.51 0.61 0.98
N VAL A 9 4.33 0.42 -0.05
CA VAL A 9 5.51 1.26 -0.34
C VAL A 9 5.13 2.72 -0.56
N ASP A 10 3.96 2.97 -1.16
CA ASP A 10 3.42 4.31 -1.40
C ASP A 10 2.71 4.91 -0.18
N GLY A 11 2.71 4.22 0.96
CA GLY A 11 2.03 4.67 2.18
C GLY A 11 0.50 4.52 2.14
N GLY A 12 -0.01 3.63 1.28
CA GLY A 12 -1.43 3.32 1.23
C GLY A 12 -1.97 2.72 2.55
N PRO A 13 -3.30 2.62 2.71
CA PRO A 13 -3.90 2.13 3.96
C PRO A 13 -3.39 0.75 4.40
N ILE A 14 -3.00 -0.10 3.44
CA ILE A 14 -2.45 -1.43 3.71
C ILE A 14 -1.09 -1.38 4.45
N ALA A 15 -0.35 -0.28 4.37
CA ALA A 15 0.88 -0.07 5.15
C ALA A 15 0.62 0.15 6.64
N LEU A 16 -0.61 0.53 7.01
CA LEU A 16 -1.00 0.95 8.35
C LEU A 16 -1.71 -0.16 9.14
N VAL A 17 -1.88 -1.34 8.54
CA VAL A 17 -2.50 -2.50 9.19
C VAL A 17 -1.54 -3.07 10.23
N GLU A 18 -2.06 -3.29 11.43
CA GLU A 18 -1.36 -3.95 12.51
C GLU A 18 -2.08 -5.26 12.89
N GLU A 19 -1.36 -6.15 13.57
CA GLU A 19 -1.93 -7.42 14.03
C GLU A 19 -3.10 -7.18 14.98
N GLY A 20 -4.21 -7.87 14.73
CA GLY A 20 -5.44 -7.73 15.52
C GLY A 20 -6.43 -6.70 14.99
N ASP A 21 -6.07 -5.89 13.98
CA ASP A 21 -7.02 -5.01 13.30
C ASP A 21 -8.13 -5.81 12.63
N ARG A 22 -9.34 -5.25 12.63
CA ARG A 22 -10.49 -5.84 11.93
C ARG A 22 -10.58 -5.29 10.52
N ILE A 23 -10.74 -6.19 9.56
CA ILE A 23 -10.97 -5.83 8.15
C ILE A 23 -12.34 -6.39 7.74
N LEU A 24 -13.23 -5.50 7.32
CA LEU A 24 -14.52 -5.87 6.76
C LEU A 24 -14.37 -6.00 5.25
N ILE A 25 -14.79 -7.15 4.70
CA ILE A 25 -14.85 -7.39 3.26
C ILE A 25 -16.31 -7.61 2.91
N ASP A 26 -16.88 -6.69 2.14
CA ASP A 26 -18.26 -6.79 1.66
C ASP A 26 -18.26 -6.98 0.14
N VAL A 27 -18.69 -8.17 -0.29
CA VAL A 27 -18.77 -8.54 -1.71
C VAL A 27 -20.01 -7.93 -2.37
N GLY A 28 -21.05 -7.60 -1.62
CA GLY A 28 -22.26 -6.97 -2.15
C GLY A 28 -22.02 -5.50 -2.53
N THR A 29 -21.25 -4.77 -1.72
CA THR A 29 -20.88 -3.38 -1.97
C THR A 29 -19.54 -3.23 -2.70
N HIS A 30 -18.78 -4.32 -2.86
CA HIS A 30 -17.42 -4.33 -3.37
C HIS A 30 -16.45 -3.46 -2.55
N THR A 31 -16.60 -3.43 -1.22
CA THR A 31 -15.73 -2.65 -0.32
C THR A 31 -14.81 -3.53 0.51
N ILE A 32 -13.67 -2.96 0.87
CA ILE A 32 -12.73 -3.50 1.85
C ILE A 32 -12.41 -2.36 2.81
N ASP A 33 -12.87 -2.49 4.05
CA ASP A 33 -12.80 -1.43 5.04
C ASP A 33 -11.92 -1.87 6.22
N LEU A 34 -10.85 -1.12 6.47
CA LEU A 34 -10.06 -1.26 7.68
C LEU A 34 -10.81 -0.59 8.84
N GLN A 35 -11.27 -1.39 9.80
CA GLN A 35 -12.09 -0.96 10.92
C GLN A 35 -11.22 -0.39 12.05
N VAL A 36 -10.48 0.67 11.73
CA VAL A 36 -9.64 1.42 12.65
C VAL A 36 -10.02 2.89 12.55
N ASP A 37 -10.06 3.60 13.66
CA ASP A 37 -10.42 5.01 13.67
C ASP A 37 -9.36 5.89 12.96
N GLU A 38 -9.81 6.99 12.37
CA GLU A 38 -8.95 7.87 11.57
C GLU A 38 -7.82 8.50 12.38
N VAL A 39 -8.01 8.71 13.69
CA VAL A 39 -6.97 9.27 14.57
C VAL A 39 -5.82 8.28 14.70
N THR A 40 -6.12 7.02 15.01
CA THR A 40 -5.14 5.94 15.05
C THR A 40 -4.44 5.75 13.70
N LEU A 41 -5.18 5.80 12.58
CA LEU A 41 -4.57 5.71 11.25
C LEU A 41 -3.65 6.89 10.94
N ALA A 42 -4.01 8.11 11.35
CA ALA A 42 -3.16 9.29 11.21
C ALA A 42 -1.88 9.16 12.03
N ASP A 43 -1.97 8.69 13.27
CA ASP A 43 -0.83 8.45 14.14
C ASP A 43 0.10 7.36 13.57
N ARG A 44 -0.46 6.25 13.08
CA ARG A 44 0.31 5.20 12.40
C ARG A 44 1.00 5.73 11.15
N ARG A 45 0.31 6.56 10.35
CA ARG A 45 0.88 7.17 9.15
C ARG A 45 2.03 8.11 9.48
N ALA A 46 1.93 8.89 10.56
CA ALA A 46 3.00 9.76 11.02
C ALA A 46 4.25 8.99 11.49
N ASN A 47 4.06 7.78 12.02
CA ASN A 47 5.13 6.91 12.50
C ASN A 47 5.59 5.86 11.49
N LEU A 48 5.00 5.84 10.28
CA LEU A 48 5.32 4.87 9.24
C LEU A 48 6.75 5.09 8.74
N LYS A 49 7.61 4.10 8.97
CA LYS A 49 8.98 4.14 8.48
C LYS A 49 8.99 3.89 6.97
N PRO A 50 9.86 4.59 6.21
CA PRO A 50 10.00 4.33 4.79
C PRO A 50 10.44 2.88 4.53
N PHE A 51 9.86 2.27 3.50
CA PHE A 51 10.22 0.93 3.07
C PHE A 51 11.56 0.97 2.34
N GLU A 52 12.49 0.12 2.76
CA GLU A 52 13.81 0.02 2.14
C GLU A 52 13.77 -0.91 0.91
N PRO A 53 14.23 -0.47 -0.27
CA PRO A 53 14.28 -1.32 -1.44
C PRO A 53 15.21 -2.52 -1.24
N ARG A 54 14.69 -3.73 -1.47
CA ARG A 54 15.50 -4.96 -1.46
C ARG A 54 16.61 -4.96 -2.51
N TYR A 55 16.35 -4.32 -3.65
CA TYR A 55 17.30 -4.18 -4.75
C TYR A 55 17.60 -2.70 -4.98
N ARG A 56 18.85 -2.31 -4.77
CA ARG A 56 19.30 -0.91 -4.91
C ARG A 56 20.01 -0.63 -6.24
N SER A 57 20.21 -1.65 -7.07
CA SER A 57 20.84 -1.53 -8.39
C SER A 57 20.26 -2.52 -9.39
N GLY A 58 20.61 -2.34 -10.67
CA GLY A 58 20.20 -3.22 -11.76
C GLY A 58 18.75 -3.00 -12.19
N PHE A 59 18.21 -3.97 -12.93
CA PHE A 59 16.90 -3.85 -13.56
C PHE A 59 15.76 -3.61 -12.57
N LEU A 60 15.75 -4.32 -11.43
CA LEU A 60 14.68 -4.19 -10.44
C LEU A 60 14.69 -2.84 -9.72
N ALA A 61 15.85 -2.23 -9.51
CA ALA A 61 15.94 -0.87 -9.00
C ALA A 61 15.36 0.15 -10.00
N LYS A 62 15.65 -0.03 -11.30
CA LYS A 62 15.04 0.79 -12.36
C LYS A 62 13.52 0.61 -12.42
N TYR A 63 13.04 -0.64 -12.33
CA TYR A 63 11.61 -0.91 -12.35
C TYR A 63 10.89 -0.26 -11.16
N ALA A 64 11.40 -0.46 -9.94
CA ALA A 64 10.84 0.15 -8.74
C ALA A 64 10.80 1.69 -8.80
N ALA A 65 11.74 2.32 -9.51
CA ALA A 65 11.78 3.76 -9.67
C ALA A 65 10.79 4.32 -10.72
N LEU A 66 10.30 3.49 -11.66
CA LEU A 66 9.55 3.95 -12.83
C LEU A 66 8.13 3.36 -12.94
N ALA A 67 7.87 2.24 -12.27
CA ALA A 67 6.58 1.58 -12.30
C ALA A 67 5.50 2.47 -11.67
N GLN A 68 4.37 2.59 -12.36
CA GLN A 68 3.16 3.22 -11.82
C GLN A 68 2.37 2.22 -10.96
N GLY A 69 1.45 2.72 -10.13
CA GLY A 69 0.61 1.88 -9.28
C GLY A 69 -0.20 0.82 -10.05
N ALA A 70 -0.61 -0.23 -9.34
CA ALA A 70 -1.37 -1.34 -9.94
C ALA A 70 -2.72 -0.88 -10.53
N GLU A 71 -3.33 0.15 -9.95
CA GLU A 71 -4.54 0.81 -10.45
C GLU A 71 -4.34 1.50 -11.81
N LYS A 72 -3.09 1.76 -12.19
CA LYS A 72 -2.67 2.30 -13.49
C LYS A 72 -2.08 1.23 -14.42
N GLY A 73 -2.13 -0.04 -14.03
CA GLY A 73 -1.66 -1.16 -14.83
C GLY A 73 -0.16 -1.46 -14.74
N ALA A 74 0.54 -0.94 -13.73
CA ALA A 74 1.96 -1.21 -13.49
C ALA A 74 2.90 -0.88 -14.68
N VAL A 75 2.50 0.09 -15.50
CA VAL A 75 3.32 0.56 -16.63
C VAL A 75 4.53 1.33 -16.13
N THR A 76 5.67 1.21 -16.82
CA THR A 76 6.86 2.02 -16.51
C THR A 76 6.86 3.30 -17.33
N GLN A 77 7.02 4.45 -16.68
CA GLN A 77 7.14 5.74 -17.35
C GLN A 77 8.41 6.45 -16.87
N ALA A 78 9.20 6.98 -17.81
CA ALA A 78 10.45 7.69 -17.57
C ALA A 78 10.31 9.19 -17.85
#